data_AF-A0A3C1RQ20-F1
#
_entry.id   AF-A0A3C1RQ20-F1
#
_cell.length_a   1.000
_cell.length_b   1.000
_cell.length_c   1.000
_cell.angle_alpha   90.00
_cell.angle_beta   90.00
_cell.angle_gamma   90.00
#
_symmetry.space_group_name_H-M   'P 1'
#
loop_
_entity.id
_entity.type
_entity.pdbx_description
1 polymer ?
#
loop_
_entity_poly.entity_id
_entity_poly.type
_entity_poly.pdbx_seq_one_letter_code
_entity_poly.pdbx_strand_id
1 'polypeptide(L)'
;MVRYTLAQSPEIVLTVRGKDSSQAREKAMDKLMELMDTGKLPTELEEGFSPQQFIEVKEPDDSPLEEEDAISEAVQILSNLASLKLKMMESREEALKVRESIDILFTDQPVTVEEITELKDGFKVLKNFA
;
A
#
# COMPACT_ATOMS: atom_id res chain seq x y z
N MET A 1 6.37 -1.98 22.33
CA MET A 1 7.46 -2.15 23.32
C MET A 1 8.27 -0.86 23.26
N VAL A 2 8.76 -0.34 24.38
CA VAL A 2 9.57 0.89 24.39
C VAL A 2 11.04 0.54 24.59
N ARG A 3 11.90 1.23 23.84
CA ARG A 3 13.36 1.07 23.91
C ARG A 3 13.95 2.36 24.47
N TYR A 4 14.82 2.22 25.44
CA TYR A 4 15.54 3.33 26.06
C TYR A 4 17.03 3.16 25.87
N THR A 5 17.72 4.26 25.63
CA THR A 5 19.18 4.32 25.59
C THR A 5 19.71 5.37 26.58
N LEU A 6 21.00 5.27 26.89
CA LEU A 6 21.74 6.23 27.69
C LEU A 6 22.44 7.23 26.76
N ALA A 7 22.51 8.50 27.15
CA ALA A 7 23.25 9.53 26.40
C ALA A 7 24.76 9.24 26.35
N GLN A 8 25.29 8.65 27.42
CA GLN A 8 26.71 8.34 27.59
C GLN A 8 27.11 7.01 26.92
N SER A 9 26.13 6.13 26.66
CA SER A 9 26.34 4.79 26.09
C SER A 9 25.20 4.48 25.10
N PRO A 10 25.24 5.05 23.89
CA PRO A 10 24.20 4.82 22.88
C PRO A 10 24.13 3.35 22.41
N GLU A 11 25.13 2.53 22.76
CA GLU A 11 25.17 1.10 22.44
C GLU A 11 24.28 0.25 23.36
N ILE A 12 23.86 0.76 24.51
CA ILE A 12 23.05 0.02 25.48
C ILE A 12 21.56 0.31 25.24
N VAL A 13 20.90 -0.59 24.52
CA VAL A 13 19.46 -0.51 24.23
C VAL A 13 18.66 -1.38 25.21
N LEU A 14 17.98 -0.74 26.14
CA LEU A 14 17.11 -1.39 27.12
C LEU A 14 15.68 -1.48 26.59
N THR A 15 15.22 -2.70 26.31
CA THR A 15 13.84 -2.94 25.87
C THR A 15 12.92 -3.26 27.06
N VAL A 16 11.85 -2.48 27.22
CA VAL A 16 10.81 -2.68 28.25
C VAL A 16 9.45 -2.89 27.59
N ARG A 17 8.66 -3.82 28.14
CA ARG A 17 7.28 -4.08 27.71
C ARG A 17 6.37 -2.99 28.30
N GLY A 18 5.81 -2.13 27.45
CA GLY A 18 4.90 -1.04 27.85
C GLY A 18 4.87 0.11 26.85
N LYS A 19 4.11 1.17 27.21
CA LYS A 19 4.20 2.53 26.63
C LYS A 19 5.19 3.37 27.47
N ASP A 20 5.72 4.46 26.91
CA ASP A 20 6.62 5.35 27.66
C ASP A 20 5.86 5.94 28.86
N SER A 21 6.30 5.58 30.06
CA SER A 21 5.72 6.02 31.32
C SER A 21 6.79 6.02 32.40
N SER A 22 6.59 6.77 33.47
CA SER A 22 7.50 6.79 34.63
C SER A 22 7.80 5.37 35.14
N GLN A 23 6.79 4.51 35.18
CA GLN A 23 6.92 3.11 35.58
C GLN A 23 7.73 2.26 34.59
N ALA A 24 7.66 2.55 33.28
CA ALA A 24 8.47 1.87 32.27
C ALA A 24 9.95 2.28 32.36
N ARG A 25 10.21 3.53 32.74
CA ARG A 25 11.55 4.08 32.96
C ARG A 25 12.17 3.58 34.27
N GLU A 26 11.39 3.42 35.33
CA GLU A 26 11.82 2.75 36.56
C GLU A 26 12.23 1.30 36.29
N LYS A 27 11.43 0.55 35.52
CA LYS A 27 11.77 -0.82 35.10
C LYS A 27 13.00 -0.88 34.19
N ALA A 28 13.27 0.17 33.40
CA ALA A 28 14.49 0.28 32.63
C ALA A 28 15.71 0.51 33.56
N MET A 29 15.53 1.30 34.62
CA MET A 29 16.55 1.52 35.65
C MET A 29 16.88 0.23 36.42
N ASP A 30 15.88 -0.57 36.77
CA ASP A 30 16.10 -1.87 37.43
C ASP A 30 16.96 -2.79 36.56
N LYS A 31 16.66 -2.87 35.25
CA LYS A 31 17.48 -3.62 34.29
C LYS A 31 18.87 -3.04 34.12
N LEU A 32 19.02 -1.72 34.21
CA LEU A 32 20.32 -1.07 34.15
C LEU A 32 21.16 -1.42 35.39
N MET A 33 20.56 -1.47 36.58
CA MET A 33 21.21 -1.92 37.81
C MET A 33 21.67 -3.38 37.72
N GLU A 34 20.84 -4.27 37.17
CA GLU A 34 21.26 -5.66 36.90
C GLU A 34 22.46 -5.74 35.93
N LEU A 35 22.53 -4.84 34.94
CA LEU A 35 23.65 -4.77 33.99
C LEU A 35 24.92 -4.15 34.60
N MET A 36 24.77 -3.28 35.61
CA MET A 36 25.89 -2.79 36.43
C MET A 36 26.45 -3.91 37.29
N ASP A 37 25.59 -4.66 37.98
CA ASP A 37 26.00 -5.77 38.86
C ASP A 37 26.68 -6.90 38.08
N THR A 38 26.32 -7.09 36.81
CA THR A 38 26.97 -8.06 35.91
C THR A 38 28.24 -7.55 35.24
N GLY A 39 28.68 -6.33 35.56
CA GLY A 39 29.93 -5.74 35.09
C GLY A 39 29.97 -5.43 33.58
N LYS A 40 28.80 -5.27 32.95
CA LYS A 40 28.68 -5.05 31.49
C LYS A 40 28.46 -3.59 31.09
N LEU A 41 28.61 -2.64 32.01
CA LEU A 41 28.58 -1.22 31.70
C LEU A 41 30.01 -0.69 31.52
N PRO A 42 30.44 -0.40 30.28
CA PRO A 42 31.79 0.06 29.98
C PRO A 42 32.03 1.54 30.36
N THR A 43 31.04 2.23 30.92
CA THR A 43 31.11 3.67 31.25
C THR A 43 30.43 3.97 32.58
N GLU A 44 31.06 4.82 33.39
CA GLU A 44 30.52 5.34 34.64
C GLU A 44 29.28 6.19 34.38
N LEU A 45 28.16 5.85 35.03
CA LEU A 45 26.98 6.71 35.06
C LEU A 45 27.30 7.95 35.91
N GLU A 46 26.81 9.12 35.52
CA GLU A 46 26.95 10.32 36.35
C GLU A 46 26.25 10.15 37.71
N GLU A 47 26.88 10.60 38.81
CA GLU A 47 26.32 10.55 40.16
C GLU A 47 24.93 11.21 40.19
N GLY A 48 23.89 10.42 40.43
CA GLY A 48 22.51 10.88 40.43
C GLY A 48 21.70 10.59 39.17
N PHE A 49 22.12 9.62 38.35
CA PHE A 49 21.33 9.16 37.20
C PHE A 49 19.88 8.83 37.60
N SER A 50 18.92 9.51 36.97
CA SER A 50 17.49 9.38 37.28
C SER A 50 16.73 8.74 36.12
N PRO A 51 15.61 8.03 36.38
CA PRO A 51 14.79 7.41 35.33
C PRO A 51 14.32 8.36 34.22
N GLN A 52 14.35 9.66 34.47
CA GLN A 52 13.92 10.68 33.51
C GLN A 52 14.95 10.93 32.41
N GLN A 53 16.21 10.56 32.62
CA GLN A 53 17.33 10.77 31.69
C GLN A 53 17.46 9.69 30.61
N PHE A 54 16.58 8.68 30.62
CA PHE A 54 16.48 7.72 29.53
C PHE A 54 15.99 8.39 28.24
N ILE A 55 16.71 8.15 27.15
CA ILE A 55 16.34 8.63 25.81
C ILE A 55 15.52 7.52 25.15
N GLU A 56 14.27 7.80 24.80
CA GLU A 56 13.44 6.87 24.04
C GLU A 56 13.98 6.76 22.60
N VAL A 57 14.39 5.55 22.20
CA VAL A 57 14.78 5.27 20.82
C VAL A 57 13.52 4.86 20.07
N LYS A 58 13.00 5.77 19.25
CA LYS A 58 11.98 5.46 18.26
C LYS A 58 12.68 5.02 16.98
N GLU A 59 12.76 3.71 16.75
CA GLU A 59 13.01 3.23 15.39
C GLU A 59 11.81 3.64 14.52
N PRO A 60 12.03 4.01 13.24
CA PRO A 60 10.91 4.13 12.31
C PRO A 60 10.16 2.80 12.31
N ASP A 61 8.84 2.85 12.42
CA ASP A 61 8.00 1.65 12.42
C ASP A 61 8.21 0.90 11.09
N ASP A 62 9.09 -0.11 11.08
CA ASP A 62 9.13 -1.15 10.05
C ASP A 62 7.91 -2.06 10.25
N SER A 63 6.73 -1.52 9.95
CA SER A 63 5.50 -2.27 9.89
C SER A 63 5.35 -2.86 8.48
N PRO A 64 5.61 -4.16 8.26
CA PRO A 64 5.43 -4.79 6.94
C PRO A 64 3.98 -4.81 6.43
N LEU A 65 3.04 -4.31 7.24
CA LEU A 65 1.62 -4.22 6.91
C LEU A 65 1.34 -3.23 5.77
N GLU A 66 2.10 -2.13 5.64
CA GLU A 66 1.83 -1.13 4.59
C GLU A 66 2.31 -1.60 3.21
N GLU A 67 3.42 -2.34 3.13
CA GLU A 67 3.94 -2.85 1.86
C GLU A 67 3.09 -4.01 1.30
N GLU A 68 2.62 -4.92 2.15
CA GLU A 68 1.74 -6.02 1.72
C GLU A 68 0.36 -5.50 1.22
N ASP A 69 -0.16 -4.44 1.84
CA ASP A 69 -1.39 -3.78 1.41
C ASP A 69 -1.20 -3.07 0.05
N ALA A 70 -0.07 -2.38 -0.13
CA ALA A 70 0.28 -1.73 -1.40
C ALA A 70 0.44 -2.74 -2.57
N ILE A 71 1.01 -3.92 -2.31
CA ILE A 71 1.12 -4.98 -3.32
C ILE A 71 -0.27 -5.51 -3.69
N SER A 72 -1.13 -5.72 -2.69
CA SER A 72 -2.50 -6.19 -2.90
C SER A 72 -3.32 -5.19 -3.71
N GLU A 73 -3.19 -3.89 -3.40
CA GLU A 73 -3.82 -2.81 -4.15
C GLU A 73 -3.32 -2.75 -5.60
N ALA A 74 -2.00 -2.87 -5.82
CA ALA A 74 -1.41 -2.87 -7.16
C ALA A 74 -1.95 -4.04 -8.02
N VAL A 75 -2.06 -5.24 -7.45
CA VAL A 75 -2.63 -6.41 -8.14
C VAL A 75 -4.10 -6.17 -8.52
N GLN A 76 -4.88 -5.56 -7.62
CA GLN A 76 -6.28 -5.23 -7.91
C GLN A 76 -6.41 -4.19 -9.03
N ILE A 77 -5.56 -3.16 -9.03
CA ILE A 77 -5.53 -2.15 -10.09
C ILE A 77 -5.20 -2.80 -11.45
N LEU A 78 -4.21 -3.69 -11.50
CA LEU A 78 -3.85 -4.41 -12.72
C LEU A 78 -4.97 -5.33 -13.21
N SER A 79 -5.68 -6.00 -12.30
CA SER A 79 -6.87 -6.82 -12.62
C SER A 79 -8.00 -5.98 -13.21
N ASN A 80 -8.27 -4.81 -12.61
CA ASN A 80 -9.27 -3.86 -13.12
C ASN A 80 -8.89 -3.36 -14.52
N LEU A 81 -7.61 -3.03 -14.73
CA LEU A 81 -7.10 -2.59 -16.03
C LEU A 81 -7.24 -3.69 -17.10
N ALA A 82 -6.92 -4.94 -16.76
CA ALA A 82 -7.09 -6.07 -17.68
C ALA A 82 -8.56 -6.25 -18.09
N SER A 83 -9.48 -6.14 -17.13
CA SER A 83 -10.92 -6.21 -17.39
C SER A 83 -11.41 -5.05 -18.26
N LEU A 84 -10.92 -3.83 -18.01
CA LEU A 84 -11.21 -2.65 -18.85
C LEU A 84 -10.69 -2.83 -20.28
N LYS A 85 -9.48 -3.39 -20.44
CA LYS A 85 -8.90 -3.65 -21.75
C LYS A 85 -9.72 -4.66 -22.56
N LEU A 86 -10.23 -5.72 -21.92
CA LEU A 86 -11.13 -6.67 -22.57
C LEU A 86 -12.41 -5.99 -23.06
N LYS A 87 -13.08 -5.21 -22.20
CA LYS A 87 -14.29 -4.46 -22.58
C LYS A 87 -14.04 -3.48 -23.74
N MET A 88 -12.90 -2.80 -23.73
CA MET A 88 -12.51 -1.91 -24.82
C MET A 88 -12.30 -2.68 -26.14
N MET A 89 -11.67 -3.86 -26.07
CA MET A 89 -11.47 -4.71 -27.24
C MET A 89 -12.80 -5.21 -27.81
N GLU A 90 -13.71 -5.67 -26.96
CA GLU A 90 -15.06 -6.08 -27.34
C GLU A 90 -15.83 -4.93 -28.01
N SER A 91 -15.88 -3.77 -27.36
CA SER A 91 -16.54 -2.58 -27.91
C SER A 91 -15.95 -2.11 -29.24
N ARG A 92 -14.61 -2.22 -29.40
CA ARG A 92 -13.94 -1.94 -30.67
C ARG A 92 -14.31 -2.96 -31.76
N GLU A 93 -14.43 -4.24 -31.42
CA GLU A 93 -14.82 -5.29 -32.37
C GLU A 93 -16.25 -5.07 -32.86
N GLU A 94 -17.18 -4.77 -31.94
CA GLU A 94 -18.56 -4.44 -32.30
C GLU A 94 -18.64 -3.19 -33.19
N ALA A 95 -17.90 -2.13 -32.85
CA ALA A 95 -17.81 -0.93 -33.68
C ALA A 95 -17.28 -1.21 -35.09
N LEU A 96 -16.28 -2.09 -35.23
CA LEU A 96 -15.74 -2.50 -36.53
C LEU A 96 -16.78 -3.28 -37.36
N LYS A 97 -17.53 -4.19 -36.75
CA LYS A 97 -18.61 -4.92 -37.43
C LYS A 97 -19.67 -3.98 -37.97
N VAL A 98 -20.12 -3.02 -37.15
CA VAL A 98 -21.10 -2.02 -37.61
C VAL A 98 -20.54 -1.17 -38.75
N ARG A 99 -19.27 -0.78 -38.68
CA ARG A 99 -18.63 -0.03 -39.77
C ARG A 99 -18.66 -0.82 -41.08
N GLU A 100 -18.36 -2.11 -41.05
CA GLU A 100 -18.45 -2.97 -42.25
C GLU A 100 -19.90 -3.07 -42.75
N SER A 101 -20.88 -3.17 -41.85
CA SER A 101 -22.30 -3.15 -42.23
C SER A 101 -22.72 -1.84 -42.91
N ILE A 102 -22.12 -0.70 -42.53
CA ILE A 102 -22.40 0.59 -43.18
C ILE A 102 -22.02 0.58 -44.66
N ASP A 103 -21.04 -0.23 -45.08
CA ASP A 103 -20.64 -0.30 -46.49
C ASP A 103 -21.79 -0.77 -47.40
N ILE A 104 -22.76 -1.54 -46.86
CA ILE A 104 -23.98 -1.97 -47.59
C ILE A 104 -24.78 -0.75 -48.09
N LEU A 105 -24.83 0.34 -47.32
CA LEU A 105 -25.51 1.58 -47.72
C LEU A 105 -24.88 2.25 -48.95
N PHE A 106 -23.64 1.90 -49.28
CA PHE A 106 -22.89 2.44 -50.41
C PHE A 106 -22.83 1.46 -51.59
N THR A 107 -23.53 0.32 -51.52
CA THR A 107 -23.65 -0.64 -52.62
C THR A 107 -24.94 -0.44 -53.40
N ASP A 108 -24.94 -0.82 -54.67
CA ASP A 108 -26.14 -0.81 -55.53
C ASP A 108 -27.09 -2.00 -55.25
N GLN A 109 -26.85 -2.77 -54.19
CA GLN A 109 -27.68 -3.91 -53.83
C GLN A 109 -28.95 -3.46 -53.08
N PRO A 110 -30.10 -4.11 -53.32
CA PRO A 110 -31.32 -3.80 -52.59
C PRO A 110 -31.16 -4.16 -51.11
N VAL A 111 -31.26 -3.16 -50.24
CA VAL A 111 -31.18 -3.33 -48.79
C VAL A 111 -32.54 -3.74 -48.23
N THR A 112 -32.54 -4.73 -47.35
CA THR A 112 -33.73 -5.22 -46.65
C THR A 112 -34.07 -4.36 -45.42
N VAL A 113 -35.31 -4.46 -44.93
CA VAL A 113 -35.74 -3.74 -43.71
C VAL A 113 -34.97 -4.23 -42.48
N GLU A 114 -34.63 -5.51 -42.45
CA GLU A 114 -33.87 -6.17 -41.37
C GLU A 114 -32.44 -5.58 -41.28
N GLU A 115 -31.76 -5.44 -42.41
CA GLU A 115 -30.42 -4.82 -42.49
C GLU A 115 -30.44 -3.35 -42.04
N ILE A 116 -31.49 -2.59 -42.39
CA ILE A 116 -31.66 -1.20 -41.92
C ILE A 116 -31.87 -1.14 -40.40
N THR A 117 -32.62 -2.08 -39.82
CA THR A 117 -32.80 -2.13 -38.36
C THR A 117 -31.50 -2.47 -37.63
N GLU A 118 -30.73 -3.43 -38.13
CA GLU A 118 -29.41 -3.78 -37.57
C GLU A 118 -28.43 -2.60 -37.66
N LEU A 119 -28.41 -1.90 -38.79
CA LEU A 119 -27.60 -0.68 -38.96
C LEU A 119 -27.97 0.41 -37.95
N LYS A 120 -29.26 0.59 -37.70
CA LYS A 120 -29.77 1.59 -36.76
C LYS A 120 -29.36 1.29 -35.32
N ASP A 121 -29.39 0.03 -34.93
CA ASP A 121 -28.89 -0.39 -33.62
C ASP A 121 -27.36 -0.32 -33.56
N GLY A 122 -26.67 -0.67 -34.65
CA GLY A 122 -25.23 -0.49 -34.79
C GLY A 122 -24.78 0.96 -34.62
N PHE A 123 -25.53 1.95 -35.11
CA PHE A 123 -25.20 3.36 -34.89
C PHE A 123 -25.20 3.76 -33.40
N LYS A 124 -26.01 3.10 -32.56
CA LYS A 124 -25.95 3.30 -31.10
C LYS A 124 -24.66 2.75 -30.51
N VAL A 125 -24.20 1.60 -31.00
CA VAL A 125 -22.92 1.00 -30.60
C VAL A 125 -21.76 1.92 -30.98
N LEU A 126 -21.74 2.43 -32.21
CA LEU A 126 -20.75 3.42 -32.65
C LEU A 126 -20.77 4.70 -31.81
N LYS A 127 -21.97 5.20 -31.47
CA LYS A 127 -22.12 6.36 -30.60
C LYS A 127 -21.61 6.11 -29.17
N ASN A 128 -21.77 4.90 -28.64
CA ASN A 128 -21.29 4.55 -27.31
C ASN A 128 -19.78 4.28 -27.27
N PHE A 129 -19.19 3.92 -28.41
CA PHE A 129 -17.75 3.73 -28.56
C PHE A 129 -16.97 5.06 -28.70
N ALA A 130 -17.58 6.08 -29.32
CA ALA A 130 -16.99 7.40 -29.57
C ALA A 130 -17.05 8.32 -28.34
#